data_AF-A0AAD9PFB3-F1
#
_entry.id   AF-A0AAD9PFB3-F1
#
_cell.length_a   1.000
_cell.length_b   1.000
_cell.length_c   1.000
_cell.angle_alpha   90.00
_cell.angle_beta   90.00
_cell.angle_gamma   90.00
#
_symmetry.space_group_name_H-M   'P 1'
#
loop_
_entity.id
_entity.type
_entity.pdbx_description
1 polymer ?
#
loop_
_entity_poly.entity_id
_entity_poly.type
_entity_poly.pdbx_seq_one_letter_code
_entity_poly.pdbx_strand_id
1 'polypeptide(L)'
;MLSWRKQQQVKQTGFGMIAPMWADNDANYGHVYYHMYDTTTYGITELERERTSHILKLAKKDAIDSGGMSEVDPTWVLVVTWAEMVPRVWYNAWSDQPNTYQLVLISDASRWTTFAMFLYKKTGWSSWRRTHIGYYVVCEGSQDESTSLAQSGRSSAFTLATTIGNTGITGKYIFRVASGNSGIVNYEHKCVMWHAQQKRYIHKIKIARLFIAYCPCDMRMAMIDRRWRIDVQEYYKSGEQRICFYERIPYFWSSSYCCYSAVNRALISKTDGSGGQMFLYHPRYRAHNDADIVPKKWCCEWSNNCDKFYEVRPMDTCNEYMAPTTGWFYGDPHIRTLDGFQYTFNGLGEYTLIKTTGGNFTFQGRTAKVLDESGHEKPATVFSAFAAKDANSERFHVEMNSSLNGLLVFVDEKNLTDWFSSANVSEAMDRERLTITKEQLHSVSVTFQSERQAPACNIATTRAIRCAATSGLAYTHVAYLAAAFLGFLRCHPRRWSKTVTNEDEAGARRAGAGVGAGGPEPEGRSRGLEPGGSNPDINIVRPYVIPDAGDLAGIPESRRFTPFGTGHRPKPIRNRRSLGLGLGR
;
A
#
# COMPACT_ATOMS: atom_id res chain seq x y z
N MET A 1 -57.48 11.96 -14.03
CA MET A 1 -56.56 12.97 -13.44
C MET A 1 -55.61 12.37 -12.39
N LEU A 2 -54.79 11.39 -12.79
CA LEU A 2 -53.68 10.83 -11.98
C LEU A 2 -52.45 10.65 -12.87
N SER A 3 -52.23 11.62 -13.77
CA SER A 3 -50.97 11.85 -14.48
C SER A 3 -50.25 13.01 -13.76
N TRP A 4 -48.93 13.07 -13.84
CA TRP A 4 -48.04 14.10 -13.24
C TRP A 4 -47.58 13.98 -11.77
N ARG A 5 -48.33 13.38 -10.83
CA ARG A 5 -47.88 13.38 -9.41
C ARG A 5 -46.71 12.44 -9.07
N LYS A 6 -46.42 11.39 -9.86
CA LYS A 6 -45.35 10.43 -9.51
C LYS A 6 -43.94 10.83 -9.95
N GLN A 7 -43.78 11.62 -11.01
CA GLN A 7 -42.47 12.20 -11.35
C GLN A 7 -42.03 13.26 -10.33
N GLN A 8 -42.97 14.01 -9.75
CA GLN A 8 -42.66 14.95 -8.66
C GLN A 8 -42.34 14.25 -7.33
N GLN A 9 -42.84 13.03 -7.09
CA GLN A 9 -42.48 12.29 -5.87
C GLN A 9 -41.04 11.78 -5.88
N VAL A 10 -40.46 11.44 -7.04
CA VAL A 10 -39.03 11.06 -7.12
C VAL A 10 -38.14 12.25 -6.77
N LYS A 11 -38.47 13.46 -7.28
CA LYS A 11 -37.81 14.72 -6.88
C LYS A 11 -37.88 15.02 -5.38
N GLN A 12 -38.89 14.50 -4.66
CA GLN A 12 -39.03 14.73 -3.21
C GLN A 12 -38.20 13.77 -2.34
N THR A 13 -37.61 12.72 -2.93
CA THR A 13 -36.87 11.71 -2.15
C THR A 13 -35.35 11.92 -2.13
N GLY A 14 -34.80 12.74 -3.03
CA GLY A 14 -33.35 12.98 -3.12
C GLY A 14 -32.52 11.80 -3.64
N PHE A 15 -33.15 10.71 -4.12
CA PHE A 15 -32.46 9.53 -4.63
C PHE A 15 -32.46 9.48 -6.16
N GLY A 16 -31.30 9.19 -6.75
CA GLY A 16 -31.18 8.83 -8.16
C GLY A 16 -31.76 7.43 -8.46
N MET A 17 -32.30 7.24 -9.65
CA MET A 17 -32.93 6.03 -10.14
C MET A 17 -32.67 5.84 -11.64
N ILE A 18 -32.21 4.65 -12.03
CA ILE A 18 -32.13 4.23 -13.43
C ILE A 18 -33.20 3.16 -13.64
N ALA A 19 -34.14 3.43 -14.55
CA ALA A 19 -35.30 2.61 -14.81
C ALA A 19 -35.28 2.14 -16.28
N PRO A 20 -34.58 1.04 -16.61
CA PRO A 20 -34.67 0.43 -17.93
C PRO A 20 -36.10 -0.04 -18.21
N MET A 21 -36.84 -0.50 -17.20
CA MET A 21 -38.28 -0.70 -17.31
C MET A 21 -38.90 -0.71 -15.92
N TRP A 22 -39.55 0.40 -15.54
CA TRP A 22 -40.30 0.49 -14.29
C TRP A 22 -41.73 0.03 -14.54
N ALA A 23 -42.00 -1.22 -14.18
CA ALA A 23 -43.32 -1.82 -14.30
C ALA A 23 -43.55 -2.84 -13.17
N ASP A 24 -44.82 -3.18 -12.93
CA ASP A 24 -45.23 -4.10 -11.88
C ASP A 24 -45.01 -5.55 -12.36
N ASN A 25 -43.81 -6.08 -12.10
CA ASN A 25 -43.38 -7.43 -12.47
C ASN A 25 -43.78 -8.43 -11.38
N ASP A 26 -44.15 -9.65 -11.77
CA ASP A 26 -44.29 -10.77 -10.82
C ASP A 26 -42.93 -11.41 -10.58
N ALA A 27 -42.40 -11.29 -9.37
CA ALA A 27 -41.10 -11.85 -9.02
C ALA A 27 -41.10 -13.38 -8.87
N ASN A 28 -42.28 -14.02 -8.86
CA ASN A 28 -42.39 -15.48 -8.86
C ASN A 28 -42.18 -16.09 -10.24
N TYR A 29 -42.23 -15.27 -11.30
CA TYR A 29 -42.20 -15.69 -12.69
C TYR A 29 -41.18 -14.84 -13.47
N GLY A 30 -40.10 -15.48 -13.91
CA GLY A 30 -38.93 -14.82 -14.49
C GLY A 30 -37.75 -14.73 -13.51
N HIS A 31 -36.63 -14.20 -13.99
CA HIS A 31 -35.37 -14.19 -13.24
C HIS A 31 -34.60 -12.89 -13.42
N VAL A 32 -33.95 -12.43 -12.35
CA VAL A 32 -33.05 -11.27 -12.38
C VAL A 32 -31.62 -11.73 -12.10
N TYR A 33 -30.72 -11.44 -13.03
CA TYR A 33 -29.29 -11.75 -12.95
C TYR A 33 -28.47 -10.47 -12.98
N TYR A 34 -27.31 -10.50 -12.34
CA TYR A 34 -26.34 -9.44 -12.52
C TYR A 34 -24.91 -9.98 -12.59
N HIS A 35 -24.06 -9.24 -13.30
CA HIS A 35 -22.63 -9.47 -13.28
C HIS A 35 -21.88 -8.14 -13.34
N MET A 36 -20.83 -8.04 -12.52
CA MET A 36 -20.00 -6.85 -12.41
C MET A 36 -18.60 -7.18 -12.93
N TYR A 37 -18.13 -6.38 -13.87
CA TYR A 37 -16.82 -6.47 -14.50
C TYR A 37 -16.01 -5.25 -14.07
N ASP A 38 -14.95 -5.45 -13.29
CA ASP A 38 -14.19 -4.37 -12.65
C ASP A 38 -12.69 -4.68 -12.68
N THR A 39 -11.89 -3.72 -13.14
CA THR A 39 -10.42 -3.82 -13.25
C THR A 39 -9.70 -3.89 -11.91
N THR A 40 -10.36 -3.49 -10.82
CA THR A 40 -9.80 -3.42 -9.46
C THR A 40 -9.91 -4.73 -8.70
N THR A 41 -10.72 -5.69 -9.18
CA THR A 41 -10.97 -6.96 -8.48
C THR A 41 -9.68 -7.80 -8.39
N TYR A 42 -9.27 -8.13 -7.17
CA TYR A 42 -8.11 -8.97 -6.88
C TYR A 42 -8.51 -10.43 -6.64
N GLY A 43 -7.61 -11.37 -6.99
CA GLY A 43 -7.83 -12.80 -6.73
C GLY A 43 -8.73 -13.51 -7.74
N ILE A 44 -9.04 -12.89 -8.88
CA ILE A 44 -9.81 -13.51 -9.97
C ILE A 44 -8.94 -14.39 -10.85
N THR A 45 -9.58 -15.37 -11.50
CA THR A 45 -8.93 -16.27 -12.46
C THR A 45 -8.50 -15.54 -13.74
N GLU A 46 -7.59 -16.13 -14.52
CA GLU A 46 -7.16 -15.54 -15.81
C GLU A 46 -8.35 -15.43 -16.76
N LEU A 47 -9.22 -16.44 -16.81
CA LEU A 47 -10.43 -16.44 -17.61
C LEU A 47 -11.39 -15.30 -17.24
N GLU A 48 -11.59 -15.03 -15.95
CA GLU A 48 -12.40 -13.89 -15.50
C GLU A 48 -11.77 -12.55 -15.88
N ARG A 49 -10.44 -12.46 -15.88
CA ARG A 49 -9.71 -11.26 -16.32
C ARG A 49 -9.85 -11.03 -17.82
N GLU A 50 -9.73 -12.08 -18.62
CA GLU A 50 -9.94 -12.03 -20.07
C GLU A 50 -11.38 -11.63 -20.41
N ARG A 51 -12.37 -12.22 -19.73
CA ARG A 51 -13.78 -11.85 -19.87
C ARG A 51 -14.01 -10.38 -19.50
N THR A 52 -13.48 -9.95 -18.36
CA THR A 52 -13.56 -8.54 -17.91
C THR A 52 -12.97 -7.60 -18.95
N SER A 53 -11.77 -7.89 -19.45
CA SER A 53 -11.11 -7.11 -20.50
C SER A 53 -11.91 -7.06 -21.80
N HIS A 54 -12.51 -8.18 -22.20
CA HIS A 54 -13.37 -8.25 -23.38
C HIS A 54 -14.63 -7.40 -23.25
N ILE A 55 -15.32 -7.49 -22.10
CA ILE A 55 -16.54 -6.72 -21.85
C ILE A 55 -16.25 -5.22 -21.77
N LEU A 56 -15.17 -4.81 -21.10
CA LEU A 56 -14.77 -3.39 -21.04
C LEU A 56 -14.46 -2.83 -22.43
N LYS A 57 -13.79 -3.59 -23.30
CA LYS A 57 -13.53 -3.19 -24.70
C LYS A 57 -14.82 -2.99 -25.50
N LEU A 58 -15.82 -3.85 -25.29
CA LEU A 58 -17.11 -3.72 -25.96
C LEU A 58 -17.91 -2.54 -25.42
N ALA A 59 -17.97 -2.37 -24.10
CA ALA A 59 -18.58 -1.22 -23.47
C ALA A 59 -17.97 0.09 -23.96
N LYS A 60 -16.64 0.13 -24.14
CA LYS A 60 -15.92 1.26 -24.74
C LYS A 60 -16.40 1.55 -26.15
N LYS A 61 -16.49 0.51 -27.00
CA LYS A 61 -17.00 0.65 -28.37
C LYS A 61 -18.44 1.19 -28.39
N ASP A 62 -19.32 0.61 -27.58
CA ASP A 62 -20.73 1.03 -27.49
C ASP A 62 -20.87 2.49 -27.03
N ALA A 63 -20.05 2.93 -26.08
CA ALA A 63 -20.03 4.31 -25.62
C ALA A 63 -19.53 5.30 -26.70
N ILE A 64 -18.51 4.91 -27.47
CA ILE A 64 -17.94 5.73 -28.56
C ILE A 64 -18.92 5.85 -29.73
N ASP A 65 -19.47 4.72 -30.20
CA ASP A 65 -20.35 4.66 -31.39
C ASP A 65 -21.65 5.47 -31.18
N SER A 66 -22.02 5.73 -29.93
CA SER A 66 -23.26 6.39 -29.56
C SER A 66 -23.17 7.92 -29.44
N GLY A 67 -22.14 8.52 -30.05
CA GLY A 67 -21.98 9.97 -30.22
C GLY A 67 -21.51 10.74 -28.99
N GLY A 68 -21.05 10.06 -27.94
CA GLY A 68 -20.90 10.64 -26.61
C GLY A 68 -19.52 11.17 -26.21
N MET A 69 -18.41 10.73 -26.83
CA MET A 69 -17.02 11.24 -26.70
C MET A 69 -16.04 10.20 -27.29
N SER A 70 -15.00 10.64 -28.00
CA SER A 70 -13.94 9.78 -28.57
C SER A 70 -12.93 9.23 -27.54
N GLU A 71 -13.02 9.64 -26.28
CA GLU A 71 -12.01 9.36 -25.24
C GLU A 71 -12.63 8.83 -23.93
N VAL A 72 -13.36 7.70 -24.00
CA VAL A 72 -13.85 6.97 -22.82
C VAL A 72 -12.98 5.72 -22.60
N ASP A 73 -12.56 5.45 -21.36
CA ASP A 73 -11.87 4.21 -20.99
C ASP A 73 -12.55 3.55 -19.78
N PRO A 74 -13.55 2.67 -20.01
CA PRO A 74 -14.32 2.07 -18.93
C PRO A 74 -13.42 1.24 -18.01
N THR A 75 -13.58 1.45 -16.70
CA THR A 75 -12.90 0.66 -15.65
C THR A 75 -13.86 -0.26 -14.93
N TRP A 76 -15.17 -0.01 -15.07
CA TRP A 76 -16.23 -0.75 -14.42
C TRP A 76 -17.46 -0.87 -15.32
N VAL A 77 -18.04 -2.07 -15.39
CA VAL A 77 -19.29 -2.36 -16.09
C VAL A 77 -20.19 -3.25 -15.24
N LEU A 78 -21.44 -2.85 -15.05
CA LEU A 78 -22.49 -3.68 -14.45
C LEU A 78 -23.51 -4.05 -15.51
N VAL A 79 -23.75 -5.35 -15.66
CA VAL A 79 -24.84 -5.88 -16.49
C VAL A 79 -25.91 -6.43 -15.57
N VAL A 80 -27.14 -5.93 -15.69
CA VAL A 80 -28.33 -6.46 -15.01
C VAL A 80 -29.30 -6.95 -16.07
N THR A 81 -29.77 -8.19 -15.93
CA THR A 81 -30.69 -8.84 -16.87
C THR A 81 -31.97 -9.18 -16.16
N TRP A 82 -33.09 -8.72 -16.71
CA TRP A 82 -34.43 -9.16 -16.37
C TRP A 82 -34.87 -10.13 -17.45
N ALA A 83 -34.93 -11.42 -17.11
CA ALA A 83 -35.22 -12.50 -18.04
C ALA A 83 -36.63 -13.04 -17.82
N GLU A 84 -37.40 -13.11 -18.89
CA GLU A 84 -38.74 -13.68 -18.93
C GLU A 84 -39.72 -13.12 -17.88
N MET A 85 -39.62 -11.82 -17.61
CA MET A 85 -40.46 -11.15 -16.62
C MET A 85 -41.90 -11.06 -17.10
N VAL A 86 -42.83 -11.52 -16.29
CA VAL A 86 -44.27 -11.41 -16.55
C VAL A 86 -44.88 -10.28 -15.70
N PRO A 87 -45.99 -9.66 -16.13
CA PRO A 87 -46.64 -8.63 -15.34
C PRO A 87 -47.31 -9.24 -14.11
N ARG A 88 -47.36 -8.51 -12.99
CA ARG A 88 -48.07 -8.91 -11.79
C ARG A 88 -49.57 -8.75 -11.97
N VAL A 89 -50.27 -9.84 -12.25
CA VAL A 89 -51.72 -9.89 -12.53
C VAL A 89 -52.40 -10.96 -11.69
N TRP A 90 -53.66 -10.71 -11.32
CA TRP A 90 -54.50 -11.68 -10.61
C TRP A 90 -54.98 -12.84 -11.51
N TYR A 91 -54.79 -12.73 -12.83
CA TYR A 91 -55.20 -13.68 -13.87
C TYR A 91 -54.02 -14.04 -14.77
N ASN A 92 -53.78 -15.34 -14.96
CA ASN A 92 -52.66 -15.94 -15.72
C ASN A 92 -52.67 -15.67 -17.24
N ALA A 93 -53.47 -14.73 -17.74
CA ALA A 93 -53.73 -14.56 -19.17
C ALA A 93 -52.55 -13.98 -19.98
N TRP A 94 -51.43 -13.63 -19.32
CA TRP A 94 -50.29 -12.95 -19.95
C TRP A 94 -48.93 -13.53 -19.55
N SER A 95 -48.91 -14.77 -19.03
CA SER A 95 -47.66 -15.50 -18.78
C SER A 95 -46.97 -15.97 -20.07
N ASP A 96 -47.67 -15.93 -21.20
CA ASP A 96 -47.20 -16.32 -22.54
C ASP A 96 -46.39 -15.23 -23.26
N GLN A 97 -46.42 -13.99 -22.78
CA GLN A 97 -45.78 -12.83 -23.41
C GLN A 97 -44.76 -12.14 -22.49
N PRO A 98 -43.72 -12.85 -22.02
CA PRO A 98 -42.78 -12.28 -21.07
C PRO A 98 -41.88 -11.19 -21.69
N ASN A 99 -41.39 -10.29 -20.83
CA ASN A 99 -40.43 -9.26 -21.19
C ASN A 99 -39.01 -9.68 -20.80
N THR A 100 -38.07 -9.43 -21.69
CA THR A 100 -36.65 -9.76 -21.49
C THR A 100 -35.80 -8.56 -21.93
N TYR A 101 -35.11 -7.96 -20.97
CA TYR A 101 -34.37 -6.70 -21.16
C TYR A 101 -33.16 -6.59 -20.21
N GLN A 102 -32.21 -5.72 -20.55
CA GLN A 102 -30.98 -5.49 -19.79
C GLN A 102 -30.72 -4.01 -19.51
N LEU A 103 -30.04 -3.77 -18.40
CA LEU A 103 -29.32 -2.54 -18.09
C LEU A 103 -27.82 -2.85 -18.13
N VAL A 104 -27.07 -2.07 -18.89
CA VAL A 104 -25.61 -2.06 -18.84
C VAL A 104 -25.16 -0.68 -18.38
N LEU A 105 -24.58 -0.60 -17.19
CA LEU A 105 -23.92 0.61 -16.71
C LEU A 105 -22.43 0.53 -17.06
N ILE A 106 -21.91 1.59 -17.67
CA ILE A 106 -20.53 1.68 -18.14
C ILE A 106 -19.91 2.90 -17.48
N SER A 107 -18.91 2.73 -16.63
CA SER A 107 -18.28 3.84 -15.92
C SER A 107 -16.79 3.93 -16.25
N ASP A 108 -16.37 5.13 -16.66
CA ASP A 108 -14.98 5.57 -16.70
C ASP A 108 -14.75 6.39 -15.43
N ALA A 109 -14.21 5.73 -14.41
CA ALA A 109 -13.95 6.35 -13.13
C ALA A 109 -12.80 7.38 -13.21
N SER A 110 -11.91 7.30 -14.21
CA SER A 110 -10.83 8.28 -14.37
C SER A 110 -11.33 9.66 -14.81
N ARG A 111 -12.44 9.68 -15.57
CA ARG A 111 -13.06 10.88 -16.15
C ARG A 111 -14.43 11.22 -15.57
N TRP A 112 -14.84 10.58 -14.47
CA TRP A 112 -16.16 10.75 -13.84
C TRP A 112 -17.33 10.64 -14.83
N THR A 113 -17.23 9.73 -15.79
CA THR A 113 -18.23 9.60 -16.85
C THR A 113 -18.92 8.26 -16.74
N THR A 114 -20.26 8.27 -16.73
CA THR A 114 -21.06 7.04 -16.68
C THR A 114 -22.12 7.06 -17.77
N PHE A 115 -22.30 5.92 -18.42
CA PHE A 115 -23.35 5.66 -19.38
C PHE A 115 -24.30 4.58 -18.85
N ALA A 116 -25.58 4.72 -19.19
CA ALA A 116 -26.59 3.71 -18.99
C ALA A 116 -27.11 3.26 -20.36
N MET A 117 -27.00 1.98 -20.65
CA MET A 117 -27.48 1.36 -21.87
C MET A 117 -28.63 0.40 -21.56
N PHE A 118 -29.76 0.57 -22.25
CA PHE A 118 -30.93 -0.27 -22.16
C PHE A 118 -31.01 -1.14 -23.43
N LEU A 119 -31.09 -2.45 -23.24
CA LEU A 119 -31.23 -3.44 -24.31
C LEU A 119 -32.55 -4.18 -24.15
N TYR A 120 -33.36 -4.25 -25.21
CA TYR A 120 -34.65 -4.95 -25.21
C TYR A 120 -34.62 -6.10 -26.23
N LYS A 121 -34.72 -7.34 -25.77
CA LYS A 121 -34.83 -8.53 -26.65
C LYS A 121 -36.28 -8.87 -26.95
N LYS A 122 -37.12 -8.85 -25.91
CA LYS A 122 -38.53 -9.23 -25.99
C LYS A 122 -39.34 -8.28 -25.13
N THR A 123 -40.34 -7.66 -25.72
CA THR A 123 -41.33 -6.85 -25.01
C THR A 123 -42.71 -7.27 -25.49
N GLY A 124 -43.37 -8.12 -24.72
CA GLY A 124 -44.62 -8.77 -25.10
C GLY A 124 -45.86 -8.26 -24.38
N TRP A 125 -45.71 -7.51 -23.28
CA TRP A 125 -46.90 -7.13 -22.48
C TRP A 125 -47.89 -6.26 -23.28
N SER A 126 -49.16 -6.34 -22.89
CA SER A 126 -50.23 -5.54 -23.49
C SER A 126 -50.27 -4.08 -22.98
N SER A 127 -50.90 -3.24 -23.80
CA SER A 127 -50.88 -1.77 -23.79
C SER A 127 -51.48 -1.05 -22.56
N TRP A 128 -52.18 -1.74 -21.65
CA TRP A 128 -52.93 -1.09 -20.57
C TRP A 128 -52.09 -0.78 -19.32
N ARG A 129 -50.89 -1.33 -19.18
CA ARG A 129 -50.01 -1.04 -18.03
C ARG A 129 -49.13 0.16 -18.31
N ARG A 130 -49.11 1.11 -17.35
CA ARG A 130 -48.19 2.24 -17.41
C ARG A 130 -46.79 1.78 -16.99
N THR A 131 -45.87 1.81 -17.95
CA THR A 131 -44.45 1.51 -17.75
C THR A 131 -43.64 2.78 -17.86
N HIS A 132 -42.78 3.08 -16.91
CA HIS A 132 -41.89 4.24 -16.98
C HIS A 132 -40.47 3.83 -17.35
N ILE A 133 -39.85 4.57 -18.27
CA ILE A 133 -38.55 4.22 -18.83
C ILE A 133 -37.69 5.48 -18.92
N GLY A 134 -36.49 5.42 -18.35
CA GLY A 134 -35.58 6.54 -18.28
C GLY A 134 -34.67 6.50 -17.07
N TYR A 135 -34.14 7.66 -16.71
CA TYR A 135 -33.34 7.82 -15.50
C TYR A 135 -33.58 9.20 -14.88
N TYR A 136 -33.29 9.27 -13.59
CA TYR A 136 -33.13 10.50 -12.82
C TYR A 136 -31.87 10.30 -12.00
N VAL A 137 -30.88 11.18 -12.13
CA VAL A 137 -29.66 11.12 -11.33
C VAL A 137 -29.52 12.42 -10.58
N VAL A 138 -29.10 12.30 -9.32
CA VAL A 138 -28.80 13.44 -8.48
C VAL A 138 -27.29 13.65 -8.57
N CYS A 139 -26.89 14.84 -9.00
CA CYS A 139 -25.49 15.17 -9.20
C CYS A 139 -25.06 16.18 -8.14
N GLU A 140 -24.19 15.75 -7.23
CA GLU A 140 -23.71 16.63 -6.16
C GLU A 140 -22.85 17.76 -6.73
N GLY A 141 -23.27 19.01 -6.53
CA GLY A 141 -22.59 20.19 -7.07
C GLY A 141 -22.92 20.54 -8.52
N SER A 142 -23.86 19.87 -9.17
CA SER A 142 -24.39 20.26 -10.49
C SER A 142 -25.92 20.08 -10.58
N GLN A 143 -26.52 20.39 -11.73
CA GLN A 143 -27.96 20.18 -11.91
C GLN A 143 -28.25 18.68 -12.07
N ASP A 144 -29.28 18.21 -11.37
CA ASP A 144 -29.83 16.87 -11.56
C ASP A 144 -30.13 16.62 -13.04
N GLU A 145 -29.80 15.43 -13.50
CA GLU A 145 -30.02 15.02 -14.88
C GLU A 145 -31.17 14.02 -14.95
N SER A 146 -32.06 14.18 -15.92
CA SER A 146 -33.19 13.27 -16.08
C SER A 146 -33.55 13.11 -17.53
N THR A 147 -33.84 11.88 -17.94
CA THR A 147 -34.37 11.57 -19.26
C THR A 147 -35.54 10.62 -19.12
N SER A 148 -36.54 10.79 -19.99
CA SER A 148 -37.64 9.85 -20.16
C SER A 148 -37.75 9.52 -21.64
N LEU A 149 -37.81 8.23 -21.99
CA LEU A 149 -38.03 7.83 -23.39
C LEU A 149 -39.43 8.28 -23.83
N ALA A 150 -39.60 8.54 -25.13
CA ALA A 150 -40.88 8.98 -25.69
C ALA A 150 -42.02 7.96 -25.48
N GLN A 151 -41.66 6.68 -25.36
CA GLN A 151 -42.54 5.55 -25.10
C GLN A 151 -42.93 5.42 -23.61
N SER A 152 -42.22 6.11 -22.71
CA SER A 152 -42.48 6.08 -21.27
C SER A 152 -43.90 6.54 -20.95
N GLY A 153 -44.61 5.76 -20.13
CA GLY A 153 -46.00 5.96 -19.76
C GLY A 153 -47.02 5.64 -20.86
N ARG A 154 -46.59 5.11 -22.01
CA ARG A 154 -47.43 4.78 -23.17
C ARG A 154 -47.41 3.28 -23.46
N SER A 155 -48.41 2.82 -24.20
CA SER A 155 -48.50 1.43 -24.67
C SER A 155 -47.34 1.02 -25.58
N SER A 156 -46.75 1.97 -26.30
CA SER A 156 -45.57 1.76 -27.15
C SER A 156 -44.30 1.43 -26.36
N ALA A 157 -44.32 1.48 -25.02
CA ALA A 157 -43.23 0.95 -24.20
C ALA A 157 -42.99 -0.54 -24.46
N PHE A 158 -44.03 -1.28 -24.85
CA PHE A 158 -43.94 -2.72 -25.13
C PHE A 158 -43.57 -3.04 -26.58
N THR A 159 -43.23 -2.04 -27.41
CA THR A 159 -42.67 -2.26 -28.75
C THR A 159 -41.17 -1.94 -28.80
N LEU A 160 -40.53 -1.68 -27.65
CA LEU A 160 -39.13 -1.26 -27.61
C LEU A 160 -38.17 -2.30 -28.19
N ALA A 161 -38.48 -3.60 -28.07
CA ALA A 161 -37.68 -4.67 -28.69
C ALA A 161 -37.64 -4.59 -30.23
N THR A 162 -38.63 -3.94 -30.87
CA THR A 162 -38.73 -3.79 -32.33
C THR A 162 -38.57 -2.34 -32.80
N THR A 163 -38.32 -1.40 -31.88
CA THR A 163 -38.18 0.03 -32.20
C THR A 163 -36.71 0.38 -32.38
N ILE A 164 -36.37 1.15 -33.42
CA ILE A 164 -35.01 1.69 -33.60
C ILE A 164 -34.68 2.63 -32.44
N GLY A 165 -33.61 2.34 -31.70
CA GLY A 165 -33.18 3.16 -30.58
C GLY A 165 -32.31 4.35 -31.01
N ASN A 166 -31.86 5.16 -30.03
CA ASN A 166 -31.04 6.34 -30.31
C ASN A 166 -29.61 6.01 -30.79
N THR A 167 -29.23 4.73 -30.75
CA THR A 167 -27.98 4.20 -31.32
C THR A 167 -28.09 3.85 -32.81
N GLY A 168 -29.28 3.96 -33.41
CA GLY A 168 -29.57 3.43 -34.75
C GLY A 168 -29.77 1.92 -34.78
N ILE A 169 -29.59 1.22 -33.65
CA ILE A 169 -29.81 -0.23 -33.52
C ILE A 169 -31.19 -0.48 -32.87
N THR A 170 -31.95 -1.42 -33.42
CA THR A 170 -33.24 -1.86 -32.89
C THR A 170 -33.11 -2.34 -31.43
N GLY A 171 -33.97 -1.83 -30.55
CA GLY A 171 -34.01 -2.24 -29.15
C GLY A 171 -32.83 -1.76 -28.29
N LYS A 172 -31.96 -0.90 -28.80
CA LYS A 172 -30.76 -0.43 -28.08
C LYS A 172 -30.78 1.07 -27.86
N TYR A 173 -30.83 1.45 -26.58
CA TYR A 173 -30.79 2.83 -26.15
C TYR A 173 -29.58 3.05 -25.24
N ILE A 174 -28.91 4.18 -25.35
CA ILE A 174 -27.80 4.52 -24.45
C ILE A 174 -27.80 6.00 -24.12
N PHE A 175 -27.49 6.29 -22.88
CA PHE A 175 -27.54 7.63 -22.33
C PHE A 175 -26.24 7.87 -21.57
N ARG A 176 -25.64 9.05 -21.76
CA ARG A 176 -24.65 9.55 -20.83
C ARG A 176 -25.42 10.05 -19.61
N VAL A 177 -25.26 9.37 -18.48
CA VAL A 177 -25.99 9.68 -17.24
C VAL A 177 -25.13 10.44 -16.23
N ALA A 178 -23.83 10.53 -16.46
CA ALA A 178 -22.95 11.38 -15.69
C ALA A 178 -21.82 11.93 -16.58
N SER A 179 -21.49 13.19 -16.39
CA SER A 179 -20.43 13.89 -17.09
C SER A 179 -19.55 14.65 -16.08
N GLY A 180 -18.33 14.19 -15.87
CA GLY A 180 -17.31 14.99 -15.19
C GLY A 180 -16.88 16.19 -16.02
N ASN A 181 -16.54 17.30 -15.35
CA ASN A 181 -15.73 18.34 -15.97
C ASN A 181 -14.34 17.77 -16.25
N SER A 182 -13.82 17.96 -17.47
CA SER A 182 -12.55 17.42 -17.97
C SER A 182 -11.28 17.86 -17.19
N GLY A 183 -11.43 18.65 -16.12
CA GLY A 183 -10.34 19.07 -15.22
C GLY A 183 -10.37 18.45 -13.82
N ILE A 184 -11.39 17.68 -13.44
CA ILE A 184 -11.51 17.10 -12.09
C ILE A 184 -10.85 15.72 -12.04
N VAL A 185 -9.78 15.59 -11.27
CA VAL A 185 -9.07 14.32 -11.08
C VAL A 185 -9.82 13.45 -10.07
N ASN A 186 -10.17 12.21 -10.44
CA ASN A 186 -10.72 11.23 -9.49
C ASN A 186 -9.60 10.60 -8.64
N TYR A 187 -9.25 11.23 -7.51
CA TYR A 187 -8.21 10.72 -6.62
C TYR A 187 -8.61 9.43 -5.88
N GLU A 188 -9.90 9.23 -5.63
CA GLU A 188 -10.41 7.96 -5.11
C GLU A 188 -10.12 6.82 -6.09
N HIS A 189 -10.43 7.00 -7.37
CA HIS A 189 -10.08 6.01 -8.40
C HIS A 189 -8.56 5.79 -8.50
N LYS A 190 -7.74 6.86 -8.45
CA LYS A 190 -6.27 6.72 -8.43
C LYS A 190 -5.78 5.89 -7.24
N CYS A 191 -6.32 6.14 -6.05
CA CYS A 191 -6.01 5.38 -4.84
C CYS A 191 -6.40 3.90 -4.99
N VAL A 192 -7.63 3.61 -5.42
CA VAL A 192 -8.13 2.24 -5.57
C VAL A 192 -7.33 1.46 -6.61
N MET A 193 -7.02 2.08 -7.76
CA MET A 193 -6.21 1.43 -8.79
C MET A 193 -4.78 1.15 -8.32
N TRP A 194 -4.14 2.12 -7.66
CA TRP A 194 -2.82 1.91 -7.06
C TRP A 194 -2.87 0.78 -6.02
N HIS A 195 -3.87 0.77 -5.15
CA HIS A 195 -4.04 -0.26 -4.12
C HIS A 195 -4.21 -1.66 -4.72
N ALA A 196 -5.06 -1.80 -5.73
CA ALA A 196 -5.26 -3.05 -6.47
C ALA A 196 -3.95 -3.54 -7.12
N GLN A 197 -3.14 -2.62 -7.65
CA GLN A 197 -1.81 -2.93 -8.17
C GLN A 197 -0.86 -3.39 -7.05
N GLN A 198 -0.83 -2.71 -5.89
CA GLN A 198 0.02 -3.08 -4.76
C GLN A 198 -0.36 -4.44 -4.17
N LYS A 199 -1.65 -4.80 -4.15
CA LYS A 199 -2.11 -6.13 -3.70
C LYS A 199 -1.49 -7.27 -4.52
N ARG A 200 -1.20 -7.06 -5.80
CA ARG A 200 -0.48 -8.05 -6.64
C ARG A 200 0.95 -8.32 -6.13
N TYR A 201 1.54 -7.37 -5.43
CA TYR A 201 2.90 -7.46 -4.86
C TYR A 201 2.91 -7.60 -3.33
N ILE A 202 1.78 -7.94 -2.71
CA ILE A 202 1.64 -7.96 -1.24
C ILE A 202 2.65 -8.88 -0.54
N HIS A 203 3.02 -9.99 -1.18
CA HIS A 203 4.03 -10.91 -0.65
C HIS A 203 5.41 -10.24 -0.54
N LYS A 204 5.81 -9.46 -1.56
CA LYS A 204 7.07 -8.71 -1.54
C LYS A 204 7.07 -7.63 -0.45
N ILE A 205 5.94 -6.94 -0.29
CA ILE A 205 5.73 -5.93 0.76
C ILE A 205 5.86 -6.56 2.15
N LYS A 206 5.20 -7.70 2.38
CA LYS A 206 5.29 -8.45 3.65
C LYS A 206 6.70 -8.92 3.94
N ILE A 207 7.42 -9.43 2.94
CA ILE A 207 8.82 -9.83 3.09
C ILE A 207 9.69 -8.62 3.44
N ALA A 208 9.59 -7.51 2.69
CA ALA A 208 10.34 -6.29 2.98
C ALA A 208 10.10 -5.79 4.41
N ARG A 209 8.84 -5.86 4.89
CA ARG A 209 8.47 -5.45 6.25
C ARG A 209 9.19 -6.24 7.34
N LEU A 210 9.50 -7.53 7.13
CA LEU A 210 10.26 -8.35 8.09
C LEU A 210 11.70 -7.87 8.26
N PHE A 211 12.22 -7.11 7.29
CA PHE A 211 13.62 -6.71 7.25
C PHE A 211 13.87 -5.20 7.37
N ILE A 212 12.86 -4.39 7.67
CA ILE A 212 13.07 -2.99 8.06
C ILE A 212 13.06 -2.87 9.59
N ALA A 213 13.54 -1.76 10.15
CA ALA A 213 13.62 -1.57 11.59
C ALA A 213 12.25 -1.20 12.18
N TYR A 214 11.98 -1.59 13.43
CA TYR A 214 10.75 -1.19 14.09
C TYR A 214 10.85 0.23 14.64
N CYS A 215 9.76 0.99 14.59
CA CYS A 215 9.72 2.35 15.12
C CYS A 215 9.94 2.38 16.64
N PRO A 216 10.77 3.28 17.18
CA PRO A 216 10.79 3.58 18.60
C PRO A 216 9.40 3.94 19.16
N CYS A 217 9.16 3.67 20.43
CA CYS A 217 7.86 3.98 21.05
C CYS A 217 7.69 5.47 21.42
N ASP A 218 8.80 6.18 21.63
CA ASP A 218 8.82 7.59 22.02
C ASP A 218 9.78 8.39 21.13
N MET A 219 9.40 9.62 20.80
CA MET A 219 10.16 10.51 19.94
C MET A 219 11.59 10.75 20.42
N ARG A 220 11.83 10.81 21.74
CA ARG A 220 13.18 10.97 22.32
C ARG A 220 14.06 9.75 22.03
N MET A 221 13.48 8.56 22.02
CA MET A 221 14.20 7.35 21.63
C MET A 221 14.64 7.43 20.17
N ALA A 222 13.76 7.89 19.27
CA ALA A 222 14.11 8.11 17.86
C ALA A 222 15.22 9.16 17.67
N MET A 223 15.24 10.23 18.47
CA MET A 223 16.32 11.24 18.41
C MET A 223 17.68 10.72 18.87
N ILE A 224 17.70 9.86 19.89
CA ILE A 224 18.95 9.31 20.46
C ILE A 224 19.44 8.14 19.61
N ASP A 225 18.52 7.32 19.09
CA ASP A 225 18.82 6.19 18.24
C ASP A 225 19.28 6.66 16.85
N ARG A 226 20.59 6.62 16.65
CA ARG A 226 21.25 7.12 15.44
C ARG A 226 20.93 6.34 14.19
N ARG A 227 20.18 5.23 14.26
CA ARG A 227 19.63 4.58 13.08
C ARG A 227 18.57 5.45 12.38
N TRP A 228 18.00 6.42 13.09
CA TRP A 228 16.94 7.29 12.57
C TRP A 228 17.49 8.66 12.17
N ARG A 229 16.89 9.23 11.12
CA ARG A 229 17.10 10.60 10.65
C ARG A 229 15.77 11.31 10.68
N ILE A 230 15.78 12.56 11.17
CA ILE A 230 14.60 13.42 11.15
C ILE A 230 14.26 13.79 9.71
N ASP A 231 12.98 13.74 9.37
CA ASP A 231 12.46 14.25 8.11
C ASP A 231 12.22 15.76 8.23
N VAL A 232 13.24 16.54 7.87
CA VAL A 232 13.16 18.01 7.92
C VAL A 232 12.14 18.57 6.93
N GLN A 233 11.87 17.89 5.81
CA GLN A 233 10.89 18.39 4.84
C GLN A 233 9.47 18.32 5.41
N GLU A 234 9.17 17.26 6.16
CA GLU A 234 7.90 17.16 6.88
C GLU A 234 7.81 18.16 8.04
N TYR A 235 8.91 18.36 8.78
CA TYR A 235 8.97 19.32 9.89
C TYR A 235 8.56 20.75 9.50
N TYR A 236 8.89 21.19 8.28
CA TYR A 236 8.56 22.54 7.80
C TYR A 236 7.20 22.66 7.10
N LYS A 237 6.46 21.57 6.88
CA LYS A 237 5.09 21.63 6.36
C LYS A 237 4.15 22.06 7.50
N SER A 238 3.97 23.38 7.60
CA SER A 238 3.11 24.07 8.56
C SER A 238 1.72 23.44 8.72
N GLY A 239 1.36 23.04 9.94
CA GLY A 239 -0.02 22.71 10.34
C GLY A 239 -0.17 21.41 11.13
N GLU A 240 0.75 20.45 10.95
CA GLU A 240 0.67 19.16 11.62
C GLU A 240 1.60 19.13 12.83
N GLN A 241 1.04 18.95 14.04
CA GLN A 241 1.83 18.78 15.27
C GLN A 241 2.47 17.39 15.34
N ARG A 242 3.29 17.04 14.33
CA ARG A 242 4.01 15.77 14.26
C ARG A 242 5.47 15.96 13.82
N ILE A 243 6.32 15.06 14.27
CA ILE A 243 7.73 14.96 13.85
C ILE A 243 7.96 13.54 13.35
N CYS A 244 8.49 13.42 12.15
CA CYS A 244 8.71 12.12 11.52
C CYS A 244 10.19 11.82 11.33
N PHE A 245 10.51 10.52 11.34
CA PHE A 245 11.84 9.98 11.19
C PHE A 245 11.83 8.83 10.19
N TYR A 246 12.88 8.68 9.40
CA TYR A 246 13.13 7.47 8.60
C TYR A 246 14.45 6.83 8.97
N GLU A 247 14.62 5.55 8.68
CA GLU A 247 15.90 4.86 8.84
C GLU A 247 16.97 5.52 7.95
N ARG A 248 18.17 5.82 8.49
CA ARG A 248 19.28 6.41 7.72
C ARG A 248 19.75 5.54 6.56
N ILE A 249 19.71 4.24 6.76
CA ILE A 249 20.17 3.24 5.82
C ILE A 249 19.00 2.27 5.57
N PRO A 250 18.53 2.16 4.32
CA PRO A 250 17.48 1.22 3.98
C PRO A 250 17.98 -0.20 3.78
N TYR A 251 17.03 -1.13 3.82
CA TYR A 251 17.22 -2.53 3.58
C TYR A 251 16.47 -2.96 2.32
N PHE A 252 17.17 -3.54 1.34
CA PHE A 252 16.64 -3.81 -0.02
C PHE A 252 15.74 -2.67 -0.50
N TRP A 253 16.30 -1.47 -0.55
CA TRP A 253 15.64 -0.21 -0.90
C TRP A 253 14.56 0.30 0.06
N SER A 254 13.94 -0.55 0.89
CA SER A 254 12.86 -0.20 1.80
C SER A 254 13.36 0.35 3.14
N SER A 255 12.50 1.10 3.84
CA SER A 255 12.81 1.66 5.16
C SER A 255 11.54 1.92 5.96
N SER A 256 11.63 1.94 7.27
CA SER A 256 10.55 2.43 8.12
C SER A 256 10.49 3.95 8.18
N TYR A 257 9.28 4.48 8.30
CA TYR A 257 8.95 5.88 8.55
C TYR A 257 8.07 5.99 9.78
N CYS A 258 8.54 6.71 10.79
CA CYS A 258 7.93 6.77 12.11
C CYS A 258 7.55 8.20 12.43
N CYS A 259 6.26 8.47 12.63
CA CYS A 259 5.77 9.79 13.00
C CYS A 259 5.28 9.82 14.44
N TYR A 260 5.65 10.87 15.15
CA TYR A 260 5.35 11.07 16.57
C TYR A 260 4.60 12.37 16.76
N SER A 261 3.70 12.42 17.74
CA SER A 261 3.07 13.68 18.12
C SER A 261 4.11 14.63 18.71
N ALA A 262 4.15 15.87 18.23
CA ALA A 262 5.00 16.91 18.79
C ALA A 262 4.58 17.31 20.21
N VAL A 263 3.34 16.99 20.63
CA VAL A 263 2.79 17.36 21.94
C VAL A 263 3.17 16.33 23.00
N ASN A 264 2.80 15.06 22.79
CA ASN A 264 2.98 14.01 23.79
C ASN A 264 4.11 13.02 23.47
N ARG A 265 4.80 13.20 22.33
CA ARG A 265 5.93 12.38 21.86
C ARG A 265 5.60 10.92 21.54
N ALA A 266 4.35 10.52 21.64
CA ALA A 266 3.92 9.16 21.37
C ALA A 266 3.97 8.86 19.87
N LEU A 267 4.31 7.61 19.52
CA LEU A 267 4.19 7.10 18.15
C LEU A 267 2.72 7.20 17.68
N ILE A 268 2.51 7.79 16.51
CA ILE A 268 1.19 7.94 15.91
C ILE A 268 0.84 6.66 15.14
N SER A 269 -0.20 5.96 15.60
CA SER A 269 -0.72 4.71 15.01
C SER A 269 -2.11 4.86 14.38
N LYS A 270 -2.48 6.08 13.99
CA LYS A 270 -3.77 6.38 13.33
C LYS A 270 -3.68 6.21 11.81
N THR A 271 -4.71 5.63 11.21
CA THR A 271 -4.84 5.45 9.75
C THR A 271 -5.39 6.70 9.04
N ASP A 272 -5.34 7.89 9.64
CA ASP A 272 -5.85 9.15 9.07
C ASP A 272 -4.81 9.90 8.21
N GLY A 273 -3.68 9.26 7.93
CA GLY A 273 -2.55 9.84 7.19
C GLY A 273 -1.52 10.51 8.10
N SER A 274 -1.86 10.77 9.36
CA SER A 274 -0.93 11.37 10.34
C SER A 274 0.14 10.38 10.84
N GLY A 275 -0.15 9.08 10.78
CA GLY A 275 0.76 8.00 11.15
C GLY A 275 1.94 7.84 10.19
N GLY A 276 3.00 7.22 10.71
CA GLY A 276 4.13 6.75 9.90
C GLY A 276 3.74 5.60 8.98
N GLN A 277 4.67 5.05 8.20
CA GLN A 277 4.42 3.90 7.32
C GLN A 277 5.71 3.13 7.04
N MET A 278 5.63 1.96 6.42
CA MET A 278 6.78 1.47 5.66
C MET A 278 6.93 2.23 4.34
N PHE A 279 8.16 2.54 3.94
CA PHE A 279 8.51 2.95 2.60
C PHE A 279 8.97 1.75 1.78
N LEU A 280 8.43 1.60 0.57
CA LEU A 280 8.93 0.62 -0.37
C LEU A 280 10.30 1.05 -0.90
N TYR A 281 10.47 2.35 -1.15
CA TYR A 281 11.75 2.95 -1.51
C TYR A 281 12.09 4.06 -0.53
N HIS A 282 13.26 4.00 0.08
CA HIS A 282 13.80 5.00 0.96
C HIS A 282 13.97 6.36 0.27
N PRO A 283 13.87 7.49 0.99
CA PRO A 283 13.98 8.84 0.44
C PRO A 283 15.22 9.12 -0.43
N ARG A 284 16.28 8.32 -0.31
CA ARG A 284 17.49 8.40 -1.16
C ARG A 284 17.29 7.93 -2.60
N TYR A 285 16.21 7.20 -2.89
CA TYR A 285 15.91 6.70 -4.24
C TYR A 285 14.87 7.57 -4.92
N ARG A 286 15.07 7.87 -6.21
CA ARG A 286 14.13 8.70 -7.01
C ARG A 286 12.69 8.15 -7.01
N ALA A 287 12.54 6.83 -6.96
CA ALA A 287 11.24 6.15 -6.96
C ALA A 287 10.41 6.36 -5.67
N HIS A 288 11.00 6.91 -4.60
CA HIS A 288 10.33 7.15 -3.32
C HIS A 288 9.02 7.93 -3.45
N ASN A 289 9.05 9.03 -4.21
CA ASN A 289 7.90 9.91 -4.34
C ASN A 289 6.72 9.20 -5.00
N ASP A 290 6.94 8.56 -6.14
CA ASP A 290 5.87 7.91 -6.91
C ASP A 290 5.33 6.65 -6.23
N ALA A 291 6.18 5.96 -5.45
CA ALA A 291 5.79 4.71 -4.80
C ALA A 291 5.07 4.88 -3.47
N ASP A 292 5.40 5.93 -2.70
CA ASP A 292 4.97 6.09 -1.31
C ASP A 292 4.34 7.46 -1.01
N ILE A 293 4.90 8.57 -1.51
CA ILE A 293 4.41 9.93 -1.17
C ILE A 293 3.16 10.28 -1.97
N VAL A 294 3.21 10.15 -3.30
CA VAL A 294 2.09 10.50 -4.19
C VAL A 294 0.84 9.66 -3.92
N PRO A 295 0.94 8.32 -3.73
CA PRO A 295 -0.23 7.52 -3.41
C PRO A 295 -0.82 7.82 -2.03
N LYS A 296 0.02 8.18 -1.04
CA LYS A 296 -0.47 8.64 0.28
C LYS A 296 -1.36 9.87 0.12
N LYS A 297 -0.97 10.83 -0.72
CA LYS A 297 -1.81 12.00 -1.04
C LYS A 297 -3.12 11.61 -1.70
N TRP A 298 -3.08 10.74 -2.72
CA TRP A 298 -4.29 10.26 -3.39
C TRP A 298 -5.27 9.62 -2.40
N CYS A 299 -4.78 8.79 -1.49
CA CYS A 299 -5.60 8.01 -0.57
C CYS A 299 -6.03 8.74 0.70
N CYS A 300 -5.18 9.60 1.27
CA CYS A 300 -5.37 10.17 2.61
C CYS A 300 -5.66 11.68 2.60
N GLU A 301 -5.12 12.43 1.64
CA GLU A 301 -5.33 13.89 1.57
C GLU A 301 -6.45 14.26 0.60
N TRP A 302 -6.52 13.59 -0.55
CA TRP A 302 -7.42 13.95 -1.65
C TRP A 302 -8.57 12.96 -1.86
N SER A 303 -8.67 11.94 -1.00
CA SER A 303 -9.85 11.07 -0.90
C SER A 303 -9.97 10.52 0.53
N ASN A 304 -11.08 9.86 0.83
CA ASN A 304 -11.33 9.23 2.13
C ASN A 304 -11.00 7.72 2.10
N ASN A 305 -9.84 7.36 1.53
CA ASN A 305 -9.43 5.97 1.29
C ASN A 305 -8.11 5.61 2.00
N CYS A 306 -7.79 6.29 3.09
CA CYS A 306 -6.49 6.14 3.75
C CYS A 306 -6.26 4.72 4.32
N ASP A 307 -7.33 4.02 4.70
CA ASP A 307 -7.25 2.61 5.11
C ASP A 307 -6.69 1.71 4.00
N LYS A 308 -7.00 1.99 2.73
CA LYS A 308 -6.44 1.24 1.58
C LYS A 308 -4.93 1.46 1.48
N PHE A 309 -4.44 2.67 1.75
CA PHE A 309 -3.01 2.95 1.80
C PHE A 309 -2.33 2.12 2.87
N TYR A 310 -2.84 2.17 4.10
CA TYR A 310 -2.24 1.46 5.23
C TYR A 310 -2.37 -0.07 5.15
N GLU A 311 -3.30 -0.63 4.36
CA GLU A 311 -3.35 -2.08 4.10
C GLU A 311 -2.08 -2.58 3.37
N VAL A 312 -1.51 -1.77 2.47
CA VAL A 312 -0.34 -2.13 1.66
C VAL A 312 0.93 -1.35 2.03
N ARG A 313 0.82 -0.41 2.97
CA ARG A 313 1.91 0.33 3.62
C ARG A 313 1.68 0.36 5.13
N PRO A 314 1.76 -0.80 5.81
CA PRO A 314 1.41 -0.91 7.22
C PRO A 314 2.22 0.04 8.10
N MET A 315 1.54 0.55 9.12
CA MET A 315 2.16 1.29 10.22
C MET A 315 2.97 0.38 11.13
N ASP A 316 3.84 0.99 11.92
CA ASP A 316 4.51 0.32 13.02
C ASP A 316 3.72 0.44 14.33
N THR A 317 3.94 -0.50 15.24
CA THR A 317 3.34 -0.53 16.58
C THR A 317 4.38 -0.46 17.70
N CYS A 318 5.67 -0.30 17.37
CA CYS A 318 6.81 -0.23 18.29
C CYS A 318 7.05 -1.45 19.21
N ASN A 319 6.13 -2.43 19.24
CA ASN A 319 6.19 -3.61 20.11
C ASN A 319 7.49 -4.41 19.97
N GLU A 320 8.06 -4.43 18.76
CA GLU A 320 9.29 -5.16 18.44
C GLU A 320 10.52 -4.23 18.37
N TYR A 321 10.37 -2.97 18.77
CA TYR A 321 11.50 -2.05 18.86
C TYR A 321 12.45 -2.48 19.96
N MET A 322 13.72 -2.62 19.57
CA MET A 322 14.79 -2.83 20.51
C MET A 322 15.75 -1.65 20.46
N ALA A 323 15.89 -0.98 21.60
CA ALA A 323 16.82 0.13 21.76
C ALA A 323 18.27 -0.37 21.62
N PRO A 324 19.15 0.38 20.93
CA PRO A 324 20.55 -0.01 20.79
C PRO A 324 21.29 0.09 22.13
N THR A 325 22.20 -0.85 22.42
CA THR A 325 23.16 -0.68 23.53
C THR A 325 24.26 0.31 23.17
N THR A 326 24.65 1.14 24.13
CA THR A 326 25.65 2.21 23.97
C THR A 326 26.93 1.87 24.72
N GLY A 327 28.09 1.93 24.04
CA GLY A 327 29.42 2.03 24.63
C GLY A 327 30.04 3.39 24.32
N TRP A 328 31.03 3.84 25.09
CA TRP A 328 31.71 5.10 24.82
C TRP A 328 33.16 5.11 25.29
N PHE A 329 33.96 5.94 24.61
CA PHE A 329 35.40 6.09 24.73
C PHE A 329 35.71 7.59 24.79
N TYR A 330 36.46 8.07 25.79
CA TYR A 330 36.87 9.49 25.87
C TYR A 330 38.22 9.67 26.57
N GLY A 331 38.87 10.81 26.32
CA GLY A 331 39.99 11.31 27.11
C GLY A 331 41.19 10.35 27.21
N ASP A 332 41.74 10.25 28.42
CA ASP A 332 42.79 9.35 28.86
C ASP A 332 42.24 7.94 29.11
N PRO A 333 42.46 6.98 28.18
CA PRO A 333 41.41 6.18 27.59
C PRO A 333 40.43 5.62 28.63
N HIS A 334 39.37 6.38 28.87
CA HIS A 334 38.27 5.96 29.69
C HIS A 334 37.28 5.23 28.80
N ILE A 335 37.10 3.96 29.09
CA ILE A 335 36.35 3.01 28.28
C ILE A 335 35.15 2.56 29.09
N ARG A 336 33.93 2.77 28.56
CA ARG A 336 32.75 2.07 29.05
C ARG A 336 32.36 0.98 28.07
N THR A 337 32.42 -0.27 28.52
CA THR A 337 32.05 -1.44 27.73
C THR A 337 30.54 -1.51 27.50
N LEU A 338 30.11 -2.35 26.55
CA LEU A 338 28.70 -2.47 26.13
C LEU A 338 27.76 -3.01 27.23
N ASP A 339 28.33 -3.72 28.20
CA ASP A 339 27.67 -4.21 29.41
C ASP A 339 27.76 -3.23 30.59
N GLY A 340 28.37 -2.06 30.38
CA GLY A 340 28.28 -0.91 31.26
C GLY A 340 29.43 -0.72 32.24
N PHE A 341 30.43 -1.61 32.26
CA PHE A 341 31.62 -1.48 33.11
C PHE A 341 32.56 -0.40 32.61
N GLN A 342 33.29 0.24 33.53
CA GLN A 342 34.20 1.33 33.24
C GLN A 342 35.64 0.92 33.53
N TYR A 343 36.55 1.30 32.64
CA TYR A 343 37.98 1.02 32.72
C TYR A 343 38.78 2.26 32.33
N THR A 344 40.00 2.36 32.86
CA THR A 344 41.02 3.31 32.40
C THR A 344 42.17 2.53 31.81
N PHE A 345 42.62 2.90 30.61
CA PHE A 345 43.66 2.16 29.88
C PHE A 345 44.68 3.12 29.25
N ASN A 346 45.82 3.35 29.89
CA ASN A 346 46.88 4.25 29.40
C ASN A 346 47.87 3.57 28.43
N GLY A 347 47.37 2.72 27.54
CA GLY A 347 48.20 2.11 26.50
C GLY A 347 48.59 3.13 25.43
N LEU A 348 49.82 3.02 24.91
CA LEU A 348 50.28 3.75 23.73
C LEU A 348 50.38 2.78 22.54
N GLY A 349 49.47 2.91 21.59
CA GLY A 349 49.48 2.12 20.36
C GLY A 349 48.17 2.20 19.59
N GLU A 350 47.93 1.16 18.80
CA GLU A 350 46.68 0.94 18.08
C GLU A 350 45.98 -0.29 18.62
N TYR A 351 44.70 -0.14 18.93
CA TYR A 351 43.92 -1.15 19.62
C TYR A 351 42.64 -1.47 18.86
N THR A 352 42.28 -2.75 18.83
CA THR A 352 40.95 -3.15 18.39
C THR A 352 39.98 -2.97 19.54
N LEU A 353 39.10 -1.97 19.40
CA LEU A 353 38.11 -1.61 20.43
C LEU A 353 36.88 -2.51 20.36
N ILE A 354 36.43 -2.85 19.15
CA ILE A 354 35.32 -3.77 18.92
C ILE A 354 35.66 -4.66 17.73
N LYS A 355 35.47 -5.97 17.89
CA LYS A 355 35.50 -6.94 16.80
C LYS A 355 34.33 -7.89 16.97
N THR A 356 33.56 -8.08 15.91
CA THR A 356 32.40 -9.00 15.93
C THR A 356 32.85 -10.44 15.75
N THR A 357 32.19 -11.37 16.43
CA THR A 357 32.37 -12.82 16.24
C THR A 357 31.91 -13.19 14.82
N GLY A 358 32.86 -13.55 13.96
CA GLY A 358 32.65 -13.71 12.51
C GLY A 358 33.50 -12.75 11.66
N GLY A 359 34.10 -11.71 12.25
CA GLY A 359 35.07 -10.83 11.58
C GLY A 359 34.46 -9.75 10.67
N ASN A 360 33.12 -9.71 10.56
CA ASN A 360 32.44 -8.81 9.63
C ASN A 360 32.64 -7.33 9.98
N PHE A 361 32.76 -6.99 11.26
CA PHE A 361 33.01 -5.61 11.70
C PHE A 361 34.16 -5.47 12.68
N THR A 362 34.97 -4.46 12.42
CA THR A 362 36.12 -4.06 13.24
C THR A 362 36.09 -2.56 13.47
N PHE A 363 36.28 -2.14 14.72
CA PHE A 363 36.48 -0.77 15.15
C PHE A 363 37.80 -0.67 15.91
N GLN A 364 38.66 0.25 15.49
CA GLN A 364 39.99 0.45 16.04
C GLN A 364 40.18 1.90 16.50
N GLY A 365 41.01 2.06 17.53
CA GLY A 365 41.43 3.37 18.03
C GLY A 365 42.95 3.44 18.13
N ARG A 366 43.50 4.58 17.76
CA ARG A 366 44.90 4.94 17.98
C ARG A 366 44.98 5.91 19.14
N THR A 367 45.95 5.70 20.02
CA THR A 367 46.26 6.61 21.13
C THR A 367 47.58 7.35 20.85
N ALA A 368 47.67 8.61 21.26
CA ALA A 368 48.90 9.40 21.27
C ALA A 368 49.21 9.86 22.71
N LYS A 369 50.46 10.27 22.98
CA LYS A 369 50.81 10.88 24.26
C LYS A 369 50.16 12.26 24.39
N VAL A 370 49.77 12.60 25.62
CA VAL A 370 49.31 13.96 25.94
C VAL A 370 50.51 14.90 25.90
N LEU A 371 50.36 16.04 25.25
CA LEU A 371 51.34 17.13 25.28
C LEU A 371 50.85 18.23 26.24
N ASP A 372 51.77 18.86 26.95
CA ASP A 372 51.49 20.09 27.69
C ASP A 372 51.48 21.33 26.76
N GLU A 373 51.15 22.50 27.31
CA GLU A 373 51.12 23.77 26.56
C GLU A 373 52.48 24.16 25.97
N SER A 374 53.57 23.59 26.50
CA SER A 374 54.95 23.79 26.05
C SER A 374 55.40 22.70 25.06
N GLY A 375 54.52 21.75 24.71
CA GLY A 375 54.81 20.64 23.81
C GLY A 375 55.52 19.45 24.44
N HIS A 376 55.68 19.39 25.77
CA HIS A 376 56.30 18.25 26.46
C HIS A 376 55.30 17.12 26.70
N GLU A 377 55.79 15.89 26.56
CA GLU A 377 54.99 14.68 26.77
C GLU A 377 54.67 14.45 28.25
N LYS A 378 53.40 14.16 28.54
CA LYS A 378 52.94 13.68 29.85
C LYS A 378 52.82 12.15 29.87
N PRO A 379 52.92 11.49 31.03
CA PRO A 379 52.73 10.04 31.19
C PRO A 379 51.23 9.65 31.14
N ALA A 380 50.53 10.12 30.11
CA ALA A 380 49.13 9.83 29.83
C ALA A 380 48.94 9.75 28.32
N THR A 381 47.99 8.93 27.86
CA THR A 381 47.62 8.84 26.44
C THR A 381 46.24 9.41 26.20
N VAL A 382 45.90 9.75 24.95
CA VAL A 382 44.56 10.17 24.50
C VAL A 382 44.27 9.55 23.15
N PHE A 383 43.00 9.32 22.82
CA PHE A 383 42.64 8.91 21.46
C PHE A 383 42.96 10.02 20.45
N SER A 384 43.69 9.65 19.39
CA SER A 384 44.13 10.55 18.31
C SER A 384 43.54 10.17 16.95
N ALA A 385 43.10 8.93 16.77
CA ALA A 385 42.39 8.49 15.58
C ALA A 385 41.45 7.30 15.84
N PHE A 386 40.46 7.15 14.97
CA PHE A 386 39.55 6.01 14.91
C PHE A 386 39.43 5.50 13.48
N ALA A 387 39.27 4.19 13.34
CA ALA A 387 38.99 3.54 12.06
C ALA A 387 37.92 2.45 12.22
N ALA A 388 37.03 2.33 11.25
CA ALA A 388 35.95 1.35 11.26
C ALA A 388 35.71 0.76 9.87
N LYS A 389 35.40 -0.54 9.84
CA LYS A 389 35.01 -1.25 8.62
C LYS A 389 33.96 -2.32 8.95
N ASP A 390 32.89 -2.39 8.17
CA ASP A 390 31.98 -3.55 8.10
C ASP A 390 32.23 -4.34 6.81
N ALA A 391 31.76 -5.59 6.73
CA ALA A 391 32.30 -6.64 5.85
C ALA A 391 32.60 -6.17 4.42
N ASN A 392 31.60 -5.60 3.76
CA ASN A 392 31.74 -5.03 2.41
C ASN A 392 31.42 -3.52 2.37
N SER A 393 31.52 -2.82 3.50
CA SER A 393 31.49 -1.36 3.49
C SER A 393 32.85 -0.80 3.11
N GLU A 394 32.85 0.46 2.70
CA GLU A 394 34.07 1.27 2.64
C GLU A 394 34.70 1.38 4.05
N ARG A 395 36.01 1.63 4.10
CA ARG A 395 36.75 1.91 5.32
C ARG A 395 36.55 3.36 5.72
N PHE A 396 36.02 3.59 6.92
CA PHE A 396 35.95 4.91 7.52
C PHE A 396 37.17 5.15 8.41
N HIS A 397 37.79 6.31 8.29
CA HIS A 397 38.88 6.73 9.15
C HIS A 397 38.70 8.21 9.51
N VAL A 398 38.94 8.54 10.78
CA VAL A 398 38.94 9.90 11.29
C VAL A 398 40.09 10.10 12.26
N GLU A 399 40.78 11.21 12.14
CA GLU A 399 41.89 11.57 13.03
C GLU A 399 41.90 13.07 13.33
N MET A 400 42.61 13.45 14.39
CA MET A 400 42.86 14.86 14.69
C MET A 400 43.85 15.44 13.67
N ASN A 401 43.64 16.70 13.28
CA ASN A 401 44.66 17.41 12.51
C ASN A 401 45.89 17.74 13.39
N SER A 402 47.00 18.13 12.76
CA SER A 402 48.24 18.46 13.47
C SER A 402 48.10 19.60 14.48
N SER A 403 47.18 20.53 14.25
CA SER A 403 46.87 21.65 15.15
C SER A 403 45.90 21.30 16.28
N LEU A 404 45.45 20.04 16.36
CA LEU A 404 44.50 19.51 17.35
C LEU A 404 43.19 20.31 17.49
N ASN A 405 42.78 21.01 16.44
CA ASN A 405 41.59 21.87 16.42
C ASN A 405 40.58 21.48 15.33
N GLY A 406 40.83 20.36 14.63
CA GLY A 406 40.01 19.90 13.54
C GLY A 406 40.09 18.39 13.35
N LEU A 407 39.17 17.87 12.53
CA LEU A 407 39.11 16.47 12.17
C LEU A 407 39.49 16.29 10.71
N LEU A 408 40.36 15.33 10.43
CA LEU A 408 40.60 14.82 9.10
C LEU A 408 39.70 13.60 8.90
N VAL A 409 38.88 13.59 7.85
CA VAL A 409 37.88 12.53 7.59
C VAL A 409 38.18 11.84 6.27
N PHE A 410 38.27 10.51 6.29
CA PHE A 410 38.62 9.70 5.13
C PHE A 410 37.64 8.54 4.91
N VAL A 411 37.39 8.23 3.64
CA VAL A 411 36.63 7.03 3.21
C VAL A 411 37.38 6.35 2.09
N ASP A 412 37.76 5.08 2.27
CA ASP A 412 38.63 4.33 1.35
C ASP A 412 39.82 5.18 0.88
N GLU A 413 40.54 5.77 1.84
CA GLU A 413 41.73 6.61 1.62
C GLU A 413 41.44 7.96 0.93
N LYS A 414 40.23 8.20 0.43
CA LYS A 414 39.82 9.50 -0.11
C LYS A 414 39.60 10.49 1.02
N ASN A 415 40.34 11.60 0.99
CA ASN A 415 40.15 12.72 1.91
C ASN A 415 38.81 13.44 1.64
N LEU A 416 37.96 13.52 2.66
CA LEU A 416 36.65 14.18 2.66
C LEU A 416 36.58 15.37 3.63
N THR A 417 37.72 15.81 4.13
CA THR A 417 37.83 16.88 5.15
C THR A 417 37.20 18.19 4.68
N ASP A 418 37.37 18.57 3.41
CA ASP A 418 36.82 19.82 2.87
C ASP A 418 35.30 19.80 2.82
N TRP A 419 34.70 18.69 2.37
CA TRP A 419 33.25 18.50 2.41
C TRP A 419 32.75 18.52 3.85
N PHE A 420 33.39 17.79 4.76
CA PHE A 420 33.00 17.76 6.17
C PHE A 420 33.07 19.16 6.81
N SER A 421 34.10 19.93 6.48
CA SER A 421 34.31 21.27 7.03
C SER A 421 33.30 22.27 6.48
N SER A 422 32.99 22.22 5.18
CA SER A 422 32.05 23.14 4.49
C SER A 422 30.57 22.79 4.66
N ALA A 423 30.23 21.53 4.95
CA ALA A 423 28.86 21.06 5.08
C ALA A 423 28.09 21.76 6.22
N ASN A 424 26.78 21.93 6.05
CA ASN A 424 25.94 22.44 7.14
C ASN A 424 25.86 21.44 8.30
N VAL A 425 25.66 21.95 9.52
CA VAL A 425 25.32 21.10 10.67
C VAL A 425 24.02 20.36 10.31
N SER A 426 24.03 19.02 10.38
CA SER A 426 22.99 18.09 9.91
C SER A 426 23.05 17.59 8.47
N GLU A 427 24.07 17.95 7.68
CA GLU A 427 24.26 17.37 6.35
C GLU A 427 24.82 15.93 6.44
N ALA A 428 24.37 15.07 5.53
CA ALA A 428 24.83 13.70 5.46
C ALA A 428 25.19 13.28 4.03
N MET A 429 26.28 12.52 3.90
CA MET A 429 26.69 11.85 2.68
C MET A 429 26.32 10.38 2.78
N ASP A 430 25.31 9.99 2.02
CA ASP A 430 24.85 8.61 1.91
C ASP A 430 25.67 7.86 0.84
N ARG A 431 26.25 6.72 1.21
CA ARG A 431 26.90 5.76 0.30
C ARG A 431 26.06 4.49 0.22
N GLU A 432 26.57 3.48 -0.49
CA GLU A 432 25.83 2.22 -0.65
C GLU A 432 25.61 1.54 0.71
N ARG A 433 26.68 1.39 1.50
CA ARG A 433 26.68 0.62 2.77
C ARG A 433 27.11 1.41 3.99
N LEU A 434 27.39 2.69 3.85
CA LEU A 434 27.62 3.58 4.98
C LEU A 434 26.98 4.95 4.75
N THR A 435 26.70 5.64 5.84
CA THR A 435 26.22 7.03 5.85
C THR A 435 27.09 7.83 6.79
N ILE A 436 27.64 8.95 6.33
CA ILE A 436 28.43 9.88 7.13
C ILE A 436 27.59 11.12 7.38
N THR A 437 27.47 11.55 8.63
CA THR A 437 26.67 12.72 9.01
C THR A 437 27.50 13.69 9.84
N LYS A 438 27.47 14.97 9.49
CA LYS A 438 27.97 16.04 10.34
C LYS A 438 26.94 16.37 11.41
N GLU A 439 27.27 16.11 12.65
CA GLU A 439 26.33 16.27 13.77
C GLU A 439 26.45 17.65 14.42
N GLN A 440 27.67 18.15 14.61
CA GLN A 440 28.01 19.44 15.20
C GLN A 440 29.34 19.92 14.62
N LEU A 441 29.77 21.14 14.98
CA LEU A 441 31.14 21.60 14.70
C LEU A 441 32.13 20.59 15.31
N HIS A 442 33.03 20.04 14.48
CA HIS A 442 33.99 19.00 14.86
C HIS A 442 33.39 17.68 15.39
N SER A 443 32.16 17.32 14.99
CA SER A 443 31.59 16.00 15.28
C SER A 443 31.06 15.32 14.03
N VAL A 444 31.55 14.10 13.79
CA VAL A 444 31.14 13.22 12.70
C VAL A 444 30.46 11.99 13.28
N SER A 445 29.37 11.54 12.65
CA SER A 445 28.84 10.21 12.87
C SER A 445 28.91 9.39 11.60
N VAL A 446 29.27 8.12 11.73
CA VAL A 446 29.22 7.13 10.66
C VAL A 446 28.27 6.03 11.05
N THR A 447 27.39 5.65 10.14
CA THR A 447 26.45 4.55 10.31
C THR A 447 26.75 3.48 9.24
N PHE A 448 26.88 2.23 9.64
CA PHE A 448 27.18 1.10 8.74
C PHE A 448 25.95 0.23 8.51
N GLN A 449 25.80 -0.27 7.29
CA GLN A 449 24.83 -1.31 6.93
C GLN A 449 25.44 -2.69 7.22
N SER A 450 24.88 -3.42 8.18
CA SER A 450 25.24 -4.81 8.45
C SER A 450 24.26 -5.78 7.80
N GLU A 451 24.74 -6.95 7.39
CA GLU A 451 23.91 -8.01 6.81
C GLU A 451 22.93 -8.58 7.86
N ARG A 452 21.62 -8.55 7.59
CA ARG A 452 20.59 -9.25 8.39
C ARG A 452 20.70 -10.75 8.14
N GLN A 453 21.09 -11.53 9.17
CA GLN A 453 20.77 -12.96 9.22
C GLN A 453 19.42 -13.12 9.94
N ALA A 454 18.40 -13.55 9.18
CA ALA A 454 17.12 -14.21 9.55
C ALA A 454 16.34 -13.81 10.84
N PRO A 455 14.99 -13.86 10.83
CA PRO A 455 14.11 -13.33 11.88
C PRO A 455 14.13 -14.05 13.26
N ALA A 456 15.05 -14.99 13.49
CA ALA A 456 15.15 -15.71 14.76
C ALA A 456 15.92 -14.93 15.85
N CYS A 457 16.68 -13.91 15.47
CA CYS A 457 17.31 -12.97 16.39
C CYS A 457 17.24 -11.58 15.75
N ASN A 458 16.55 -10.64 16.38
CA ASN A 458 16.66 -9.22 16.04
C ASN A 458 18.09 -8.76 16.42
N ILE A 459 19.05 -9.02 15.53
CA ILE A 459 20.41 -8.48 15.62
C ILE A 459 20.34 -7.06 15.06
N ALA A 460 20.82 -6.04 15.79
CA ALA A 460 20.84 -4.68 15.26
C ALA A 460 21.72 -4.66 14.00
N THR A 461 21.14 -4.16 12.91
CA THR A 461 21.65 -4.28 11.54
C THR A 461 22.41 -3.05 11.11
N THR A 462 22.56 -2.13 12.05
CA THR A 462 23.01 -0.78 11.81
C THR A 462 23.82 -0.38 13.01
N ARG A 463 25.11 -0.12 12.77
CA ARG A 463 26.08 0.27 13.81
C ARG A 463 26.42 1.73 13.58
N ALA A 464 26.29 2.56 14.61
CA ALA A 464 26.63 3.97 14.53
C ALA A 464 27.81 4.29 15.45
N ILE A 465 28.77 5.05 14.93
CA ILE A 465 29.91 5.59 15.68
C ILE A 465 29.83 7.09 15.57
N ARG A 466 29.82 7.79 16.70
CA ARG A 466 29.97 9.24 16.74
C ARG A 466 31.35 9.58 17.25
N CYS A 467 32.15 10.25 16.45
CA CYS A 467 33.41 10.83 16.86
C CYS A 467 33.25 12.34 17.06
N ALA A 468 33.85 12.90 18.11
CA ALA A 468 33.89 14.33 18.34
C ALA A 468 35.29 14.75 18.79
N ALA A 469 35.81 15.83 18.21
CA ALA A 469 36.95 16.52 18.80
C ALA A 469 36.43 17.36 19.98
N THR A 470 37.09 17.25 21.13
CA THR A 470 36.76 18.02 22.32
C THR A 470 38.00 18.71 22.84
N SER A 471 37.88 19.99 23.17
CA SER A 471 38.78 20.70 24.07
C SER A 471 38.18 20.67 25.48
N GLY A 472 38.99 20.34 26.49
CA GLY A 472 38.50 20.14 27.86
C GLY A 472 37.86 21.39 28.49
N LEU A 473 36.78 21.16 29.25
CA LEU A 473 36.18 22.08 30.22
C LEU A 473 37.25 22.62 31.18
N ALA A 474 37.37 23.94 31.31
CA ALA A 474 38.00 24.80 32.33
C ALA A 474 39.31 24.42 33.09
N TYR A 475 39.78 23.16 33.09
CA TYR A 475 40.87 22.69 33.96
C TYR A 475 41.92 21.79 33.27
N THR A 476 41.72 21.36 32.01
CA THR A 476 42.74 20.62 31.26
C THR A 476 42.73 21.05 29.78
N HIS A 477 43.65 21.93 29.40
CA HIS A 477 43.86 22.39 28.01
C HIS A 477 44.43 21.29 27.10
N VAL A 478 43.74 20.15 26.98
CA VAL A 478 44.16 19.01 26.14
C VAL A 478 43.04 18.72 25.14
N ALA A 479 43.39 18.68 23.86
CA ALA A 479 42.48 18.30 22.78
C ALA A 479 42.56 16.79 22.50
N TYR A 480 41.42 16.14 22.35
CA TYR A 480 41.33 14.69 22.16
C TYR A 480 40.10 14.30 21.35
N LEU A 481 40.09 13.06 20.85
CA LEU A 481 38.94 12.44 20.20
C LEU A 481 38.13 11.59 21.19
N ALA A 482 36.81 11.79 21.21
CA ALA A 482 35.88 10.90 21.89
C ALA A 482 35.03 10.13 20.87
N ALA A 483 34.73 8.86 21.16
CA ALA A 483 33.83 8.04 20.35
C ALA A 483 32.68 7.47 21.17
N ALA A 484 31.45 7.58 20.69
CA ALA A 484 30.31 6.83 21.20
C ALA A 484 29.90 5.76 20.17
N PHE A 485 29.82 4.51 20.62
CA PHE A 485 29.40 3.38 19.81
C PHE A 485 27.97 2.97 20.17
N LEU A 486 27.10 2.89 19.18
CA LEU A 486 25.71 2.47 19.31
C LEU A 486 25.47 1.27 18.39
N GLY A 487 25.14 0.09 18.94
CA GLY A 487 24.69 -1.01 18.07
C GLY A 487 24.99 -2.45 18.47
N PHE A 488 24.57 -2.90 19.65
CA PHE A 488 24.29 -4.34 19.85
C PHE A 488 22.89 -4.52 20.42
N LEU A 489 22.24 -5.62 20.03
CA LEU A 489 21.02 -6.13 20.66
C LEU A 489 21.39 -7.39 21.42
N ARG A 490 20.98 -7.48 22.69
CA ARG A 490 21.04 -8.75 23.44
C ARG A 490 20.01 -9.69 22.81
N CYS A 491 20.45 -10.77 22.17
CA CYS A 491 19.56 -11.91 21.97
C CYS A 491 19.23 -12.48 23.36
N HIS A 492 18.02 -12.29 23.85
CA HIS A 492 17.52 -13.14 24.93
C HIS A 492 17.39 -14.56 24.36
N PRO A 493 18.02 -15.59 24.95
CA PRO A 493 17.69 -16.94 24.58
C PRO A 493 16.21 -17.16 24.95
N ARG A 494 15.34 -17.31 23.93
CA ARG A 494 14.04 -17.95 24.17
C ARG A 494 14.35 -19.27 24.89
N ARG A 495 13.66 -19.52 26.01
CA ARG A 495 13.70 -20.81 26.72
C ARG A 495 13.60 -21.92 25.69
N TRP A 496 14.71 -22.61 25.43
CA TRP A 496 14.65 -23.93 24.85
C TRP A 496 13.98 -24.79 25.91
N SER A 497 12.71 -25.16 25.70
CA SER A 497 12.17 -26.31 26.42
C SER A 497 13.01 -27.51 25.97
N LYS A 498 13.85 -28.01 26.88
CA LYS A 498 14.46 -29.32 26.72
C LYS A 498 13.32 -30.33 26.67
N THR A 499 12.90 -30.72 25.49
CA THR A 499 12.33 -32.06 25.31
C THR A 499 13.53 -32.99 25.22
N VAL A 500 13.86 -33.59 26.36
CA VAL A 500 14.76 -34.74 26.40
C VAL A 500 13.99 -35.89 25.79
N THR A 501 14.36 -36.31 24.58
CA THR A 501 14.11 -37.68 24.13
C THR A 501 15.44 -38.40 24.19
N ASN A 502 15.63 -39.16 25.27
CA ASN A 502 16.57 -40.28 25.29
C ASN A 502 16.07 -41.30 24.28
N GLU A 503 16.91 -41.68 23.32
CA GLU A 503 17.08 -43.09 22.90
C GLU A 503 18.49 -43.22 22.34
N ASP A 504 19.03 -44.41 22.59
CA ASP A 504 20.42 -44.74 22.80
C ASP A 504 21.23 -45.05 21.52
N GLU A 505 22.51 -45.19 21.79
CA GLU A 505 23.62 -45.68 20.97
C GLU A 505 23.33 -46.93 20.12
N ALA A 506 23.80 -46.89 18.86
CA ALA A 506 24.50 -47.98 18.17
C ALA A 506 25.13 -47.34 16.91
N GLY A 507 26.41 -47.49 16.57
CA GLY A 507 27.21 -48.70 16.53
C GLY A 507 27.89 -48.70 15.15
N ALA A 508 29.22 -48.69 15.14
CA ALA A 508 30.05 -48.44 13.97
C ALA A 508 30.05 -49.55 12.89
N ARG A 509 30.51 -49.17 11.68
CA ARG A 509 31.48 -49.85 10.77
C ARG A 509 31.02 -50.31 9.37
N ARG A 510 32.00 -50.10 8.45
CA ARG A 510 32.32 -50.73 7.14
C ARG A 510 31.49 -50.31 5.92
N ALA A 511 31.97 -50.36 4.68
CA ALA A 511 33.28 -50.25 4.02
C ALA A 511 33.00 -50.54 2.52
N GLY A 512 33.73 -49.90 1.61
CA GLY A 512 34.21 -50.56 0.37
C GLY A 512 33.47 -50.34 -0.95
N ALA A 513 34.28 -49.99 -1.96
CA ALA A 513 34.13 -50.16 -3.42
C ALA A 513 33.08 -49.29 -4.14
N GLY A 514 33.32 -48.69 -5.29
CA GLY A 514 34.39 -48.83 -6.26
C GLY A 514 33.81 -48.86 -7.69
N VAL A 515 34.30 -47.95 -8.54
CA VAL A 515 34.38 -48.03 -10.01
C VAL A 515 33.08 -47.98 -10.84
N GLY A 516 33.07 -47.12 -11.87
CA GLY A 516 32.12 -47.20 -12.97
C GLY A 516 32.09 -45.98 -13.89
N ALA A 517 33.09 -45.88 -14.78
CA ALA A 517 33.14 -44.94 -15.90
C ALA A 517 32.11 -45.30 -16.99
N GLY A 518 31.73 -44.31 -17.82
CA GLY A 518 31.27 -44.59 -19.18
C GLY A 518 30.11 -43.71 -19.69
N GLY A 519 30.47 -42.66 -20.44
CA GLY A 519 29.99 -42.48 -21.82
C GLY A 519 28.52 -42.06 -22.08
N PRO A 520 28.29 -40.91 -22.73
CA PRO A 520 26.97 -40.44 -23.17
C PRO A 520 26.65 -40.86 -24.61
N GLU A 521 25.36 -41.00 -24.93
CA GLU A 521 24.70 -40.72 -26.23
C GLU A 521 23.25 -41.29 -26.22
N PRO A 522 22.34 -40.95 -27.17
CA PRO A 522 22.46 -39.99 -28.28
C PRO A 522 21.25 -39.05 -28.47
N GLU A 523 21.47 -38.06 -29.35
CA GLU A 523 20.45 -37.35 -30.10
C GLU A 523 19.56 -38.30 -30.92
N GLY A 524 18.27 -38.02 -30.97
CA GLY A 524 17.27 -38.84 -31.68
C GLY A 524 16.16 -38.00 -32.30
N ARG A 525 16.48 -37.39 -33.45
CA ARG A 525 15.67 -37.31 -34.68
C ARG A 525 14.18 -36.92 -34.56
N SER A 526 13.90 -35.72 -35.05
CA SER A 526 12.62 -35.25 -35.55
C SER A 526 12.06 -36.14 -36.69
N ARG A 527 10.81 -36.57 -36.53
CA ARG A 527 9.88 -36.88 -37.63
C ARG A 527 8.49 -36.40 -37.24
N GLY A 528 7.91 -35.63 -38.15
CA GLY A 528 6.59 -35.02 -38.00
C GLY A 528 5.46 -36.05 -38.01
N LEU A 529 4.40 -35.66 -37.31
CA LEU A 529 3.05 -36.12 -37.49
C LEU A 529 2.18 -34.87 -37.30
N GLU A 530 1.51 -34.44 -38.37
CA GLU A 530 0.28 -33.65 -38.24
C GLU A 530 -0.73 -34.46 -37.40
N PRO A 531 -1.63 -33.76 -36.70
CA PRO A 531 -2.99 -33.82 -37.24
C PRO A 531 -3.70 -32.47 -37.22
N GLY A 532 -4.35 -32.19 -38.35
CA GLY A 532 -5.52 -31.33 -38.39
C GLY A 532 -6.61 -31.83 -37.45
N GLY A 533 -7.37 -30.89 -36.92
CA GLY A 533 -8.43 -31.15 -35.96
C GLY A 533 -8.84 -29.84 -35.32
N SER A 534 -9.51 -29.01 -36.12
CA SER A 534 -10.32 -27.90 -35.62
C SER A 534 -11.21 -28.40 -34.49
N ASN A 535 -10.96 -27.93 -33.28
CA ASN A 535 -11.87 -28.09 -32.15
C ASN A 535 -12.64 -26.78 -31.99
N PRO A 536 -13.85 -26.64 -32.55
CA PRO A 536 -14.76 -25.58 -32.17
C PRO A 536 -15.49 -26.07 -30.91
N ASP A 537 -15.26 -25.45 -29.77
CA ASP A 537 -16.22 -25.31 -28.65
C ASP A 537 -15.48 -24.91 -27.37
N ILE A 538 -14.83 -23.75 -27.40
CA ILE A 538 -14.75 -22.93 -26.20
C ILE A 538 -15.88 -21.91 -26.35
N ASN A 539 -16.99 -22.20 -25.67
CA ASN A 539 -18.14 -21.30 -25.51
C ASN A 539 -17.68 -20.01 -24.80
N ILE A 540 -17.08 -19.12 -25.58
CA ILE A 540 -16.98 -17.69 -25.28
C ILE A 540 -18.42 -17.18 -25.40
N VAL A 541 -19.12 -17.14 -24.26
CA VAL A 541 -20.45 -16.55 -24.14
C VAL A 541 -20.43 -15.19 -24.82
N ARG A 542 -21.25 -15.05 -25.87
CA ARG A 542 -21.37 -13.81 -26.65
C ARG A 542 -21.80 -12.66 -25.72
N PRO A 543 -21.22 -11.47 -25.87
CA PRO A 543 -20.80 -10.68 -24.72
C PRO A 543 -21.91 -9.89 -24.01
N TYR A 544 -23.03 -9.62 -24.69
CA TYR A 544 -24.27 -9.11 -24.08
C TYR A 544 -25.46 -9.98 -24.48
N VAL A 545 -25.27 -11.30 -24.60
CA VAL A 545 -26.41 -12.15 -24.90
C VAL A 545 -27.38 -12.10 -23.73
N ILE A 546 -28.59 -11.67 -24.06
CA ILE A 546 -29.77 -11.84 -23.23
C ILE A 546 -30.15 -13.33 -23.35
N PRO A 547 -29.87 -14.15 -22.32
CA PRO A 547 -30.05 -15.60 -22.38
C PRO A 547 -31.54 -15.97 -22.46
N ASP A 548 -31.85 -17.12 -23.08
CA ASP A 548 -33.19 -17.74 -23.02
C ASP A 548 -33.30 -18.58 -21.73
N ALA A 549 -34.51 -18.84 -21.21
CA ALA A 549 -34.68 -19.61 -19.95
C ALA A 549 -33.93 -20.94 -19.90
N GLY A 550 -33.76 -21.61 -21.04
CA GLY A 550 -33.01 -22.87 -21.15
C GLY A 550 -31.52 -22.75 -20.83
N ASP A 551 -30.88 -21.62 -21.13
CA ASP A 551 -29.44 -21.40 -20.94
C ASP A 551 -29.07 -21.01 -19.49
N LEU A 552 -30.08 -20.78 -18.64
CA LEU A 552 -29.96 -20.19 -17.31
C LEU A 552 -29.90 -21.21 -16.16
N ALA A 553 -30.08 -22.49 -16.46
CA ALA A 553 -30.09 -23.59 -15.48
C ALA A 553 -28.72 -23.85 -14.82
N GLY A 554 -27.62 -23.35 -15.39
CA GLY A 554 -26.24 -23.56 -14.90
C GLY A 554 -25.61 -22.39 -14.13
N ILE A 555 -26.34 -21.30 -13.84
CA ILE A 555 -25.78 -20.11 -13.16
C ILE A 555 -25.83 -20.29 -11.63
N PRO A 556 -24.72 -20.07 -10.89
CA PRO A 556 -24.69 -20.18 -9.43
C PRO A 556 -25.74 -19.31 -8.74
N GLU A 557 -26.38 -19.83 -7.67
CA GLU A 557 -27.38 -19.10 -6.89
C GLU A 557 -26.87 -17.76 -6.34
N SER A 558 -25.57 -17.63 -6.08
CA SER A 558 -24.93 -16.38 -5.61
C SER A 558 -25.02 -15.21 -6.58
N ARG A 559 -25.46 -15.44 -7.84
CA ARG A 559 -25.66 -14.40 -8.86
C ARG A 559 -27.14 -14.15 -9.20
N ARG A 560 -28.07 -14.76 -8.45
CA ARG A 560 -29.52 -14.53 -8.56
C ARG A 560 -29.98 -13.58 -7.46
N PHE A 561 -30.84 -12.63 -7.81
CA PHE A 561 -31.53 -11.82 -6.81
C PHE A 561 -32.63 -12.66 -6.14
N THR A 562 -32.54 -12.89 -4.83
CA THR A 562 -33.69 -13.41 -4.05
C THR A 562 -34.63 -12.25 -3.73
N PRO A 563 -35.93 -12.33 -4.04
CA PRO A 563 -36.89 -11.31 -3.62
C PRO A 563 -36.89 -11.18 -2.10
N PHE A 564 -37.01 -9.95 -1.60
CA PHE A 564 -37.15 -9.66 -0.17
C PHE A 564 -38.20 -10.61 0.46
N GLY A 565 -37.75 -11.36 1.46
CA GLY A 565 -38.60 -12.27 2.22
C GLY A 565 -39.83 -11.55 2.78
N THR A 566 -40.95 -12.25 2.77
CA THR A 566 -42.20 -11.87 3.43
C THR A 566 -41.99 -11.81 4.95
N GLY A 567 -41.44 -10.69 5.44
CA GLY A 567 -41.11 -10.50 6.86
C GLY A 567 -41.43 -9.09 7.34
N HIS A 568 -42.55 -8.96 8.04
CA HIS A 568 -42.98 -7.84 8.88
C HIS A 568 -43.50 -6.56 8.18
N ARG A 569 -44.84 -6.43 8.20
CA ARG A 569 -45.53 -5.14 8.09
C ARG A 569 -45.06 -4.22 9.23
N PRO A 570 -44.57 -3.01 8.96
CA PRO A 570 -44.47 -1.98 9.98
C PRO A 570 -45.88 -1.60 10.44
N LYS A 571 -46.16 -1.67 11.75
CA LYS A 571 -47.40 -1.11 12.30
C LYS A 571 -47.41 0.41 12.06
N PRO A 572 -48.56 1.00 11.69
CA PRO A 572 -48.66 2.44 11.50
C PRO A 572 -48.49 3.17 12.83
N ILE A 573 -47.53 4.09 12.87
CA ILE A 573 -47.38 5.08 13.94
C ILE A 573 -48.63 5.97 13.91
N ARG A 574 -49.51 5.81 14.89
CA ARG A 574 -50.64 6.72 15.13
C ARG A 574 -50.08 8.07 15.61
N ASN A 575 -50.26 9.10 14.79
CA ASN A 575 -50.28 10.48 15.26
C ASN A 575 -51.37 10.63 16.34
N ARG A 576 -50.98 10.94 17.58
CA ARG A 576 -51.83 11.61 18.57
C ARG A 576 -51.16 12.91 18.97
N ARG A 577 -51.69 14.03 18.48
CA ARG A 577 -51.67 15.31 19.21
C ARG A 577 -53.01 15.45 19.91
N SER A 578 -53.00 15.59 21.24
CA SER A 578 -53.84 16.53 21.99
C SER A 578 -53.57 16.37 23.50
N LEU A 579 -53.06 17.45 24.09
CA LEU A 579 -53.47 18.12 25.34
C LEU A 579 -53.98 17.28 26.52
N GLY A 580 -53.38 17.52 27.70
CA GLY A 580 -54.02 17.25 28.99
C GLY A 580 -53.08 17.25 30.19
N LEU A 581 -52.83 18.44 30.74
CA LEU A 581 -52.67 18.79 32.17
C LEU A 581 -52.42 17.68 33.22
N GLY A 582 -51.41 17.91 34.07
CA GLY A 582 -51.66 18.02 35.52
C GLY A 582 -51.08 16.96 36.48
N LEU A 583 -50.13 17.42 37.29
CA LEU A 583 -49.98 17.19 38.75
C LEU A 583 -49.43 15.84 39.27
N GLY A 584 -48.23 15.93 39.85
CA GLY A 584 -48.06 15.70 41.29
C GLY A 584 -47.51 14.33 41.75
N ARG A 585 -46.19 14.23 41.95
CA ARG A 585 -45.51 14.33 43.24
C ARG A 585 -44.00 14.23 43.04
#